data_AF-A0A6G4UF14-F1
#
_entry.id   AF-A0A6G4UF14-F1
#
_cell.length_a   1.000
_cell.length_b   1.000
_cell.length_c   1.000
_cell.angle_alpha   90.00
_cell.angle_beta   90.00
_cell.angle_gamma   90.00
#
_symmetry.space_group_name_H-M   'P 1'
#
loop_
_entity.id
_entity.type
_entity.pdbx_description
1 polymer ?
#
loop_
_entity_poly.entity_id
_entity_poly.type
_entity_poly.pdbx_seq_one_letter_code
_entity_poly.pdbx_strand_id
1 'polypeptide(L)'
;MSANEPSTTPQYADRVFRSVGGVMGGVLLLALAAWLGIDALVNGSGRTRLLSVAALLCVVPLITAFTVRPAVYASEDRLRIRNPFRTITLPWATVETLRAHFSSEVLTKDGAKFQLWAVPVSIRARNRANRQAAKSGAHDAHPVAAAGDKPHRAPGDQNIDDLRELAERNADREGAQGPAEVKWAYEIIAPALVGALALLVLALV
;
A
#
# COMPACT_ATOMS: atom_id res chain seq x y z
N MET A 1 30.70 38.22 10.86
CA MET A 1 29.28 37.87 11.04
C MET A 1 28.97 36.75 10.08
N SER A 2 29.07 35.51 10.55
CA SER A 2 28.88 34.31 9.72
C SER A 2 27.38 34.07 9.52
N ALA A 3 26.98 33.94 8.25
CA ALA A 3 25.62 33.64 7.85
C ALA A 3 25.25 32.22 8.30
N ASN A 4 24.04 32.09 8.84
CA ASN A 4 23.43 30.84 9.29
C ASN A 4 22.93 30.10 8.03
N GLU A 5 23.68 29.10 7.56
CA GLU A 5 23.17 28.19 6.52
C GLU A 5 22.20 27.19 7.16
N PRO A 6 20.94 27.07 6.67
CA PRO A 6 20.06 26.02 7.14
C PRO A 6 20.64 24.67 6.70
N SER A 7 21.06 23.86 7.67
CA SER A 7 21.51 22.49 7.48
C SER A 7 20.41 21.69 6.77
N THR A 8 20.55 21.55 5.46
CA THR A 8 19.70 20.67 4.66
C THR A 8 20.26 19.26 4.85
N THR A 9 19.92 18.63 5.97
CA THR A 9 20.25 17.22 6.21
C THR A 9 19.69 16.41 5.04
N PRO A 10 20.49 15.55 4.39
CA PRO A 10 20.04 14.82 3.22
C PRO A 10 18.82 13.99 3.58
N GLN A 11 17.70 14.27 2.90
CA GLN A 11 16.44 13.54 3.01
C GLN A 11 16.71 12.09 2.52
N TYR A 12 17.05 11.20 3.45
CA TYR A 12 17.24 9.78 3.16
C TYR A 12 15.99 9.25 2.47
N ALA A 13 16.17 8.62 1.30
CA ALA A 13 15.07 8.23 0.44
C ALA A 13 14.08 7.33 1.19
N ASP A 14 12.84 7.82 1.37
CA ASP A 14 11.72 7.06 1.92
C ASP A 14 11.65 5.70 1.22
N ARG A 15 11.75 4.61 1.98
CA ARG A 15 11.59 3.26 1.40
C ARG A 15 10.12 3.06 1.06
N VAL A 16 9.81 2.97 -0.23
CA VAL A 16 8.44 2.85 -0.74
C VAL A 16 8.12 1.39 -1.07
N PHE A 17 7.16 0.82 -0.36
CA PHE A 17 6.62 -0.50 -0.64
C PHE A 17 5.33 -0.37 -1.45
N ARG A 18 5.34 -0.92 -2.68
CA ARG A 18 4.20 -0.91 -3.62
C ARG A 18 4.17 -2.18 -4.47
N SER A 19 2.97 -2.63 -4.83
CA SER A 19 2.79 -3.73 -5.79
C SER A 19 2.85 -3.21 -7.23
N VAL A 20 3.91 -3.55 -7.96
CA VAL A 20 4.05 -3.15 -9.38
C VAL A 20 2.92 -3.72 -10.24
N GLY A 21 2.57 -5.00 -10.04
CA GLY A 21 1.49 -5.65 -10.78
C GLY A 21 0.11 -5.05 -10.50
N GLY A 22 -0.13 -4.63 -9.25
CA GLY A 22 -1.37 -3.91 -8.88
C GLY A 22 -1.49 -2.58 -9.62
N VAL A 23 -0.41 -1.80 -9.64
CA VAL A 23 -0.37 -0.51 -10.37
C VAL A 23 -0.59 -0.73 -11.87
N MET A 24 0.11 -1.67 -12.50
CA MET A 24 -0.04 -1.95 -13.93
C MET A 24 -1.47 -2.38 -14.30
N GLY A 25 -2.04 -3.33 -13.54
CA GLY A 25 -3.43 -3.75 -13.75
C GLY A 25 -4.41 -2.60 -13.59
N GLY A 26 -4.18 -1.73 -12.60
CA GLY A 26 -4.91 -0.49 -12.41
C GLY A 26 -4.88 0.45 -13.60
N VAL A 27 -3.69 0.73 -14.12
CA VAL A 27 -3.50 1.60 -15.28
C VAL A 27 -4.22 1.03 -16.52
N LEU A 28 -4.13 -0.29 -16.74
CA LEU A 28 -4.86 -0.94 -17.83
C LEU A 28 -6.38 -0.81 -17.68
N LEU A 29 -6.92 -1.02 -16.47
CA LEU A 29 -8.35 -0.83 -16.20
C LEU A 29 -8.80 0.62 -16.39
N LEU A 30 -7.98 1.59 -15.97
CA LEU A 30 -8.25 3.01 -16.20
C LEU A 30 -8.23 3.36 -17.69
N ALA A 31 -7.28 2.83 -18.45
CA ALA A 31 -7.23 3.02 -19.90
C ALA A 31 -8.47 2.43 -20.58
N LEU A 32 -8.90 1.23 -20.18
CA LEU A 32 -10.11 0.60 -20.69
C LEU A 32 -11.37 1.39 -20.32
N ALA A 33 -11.48 1.85 -19.07
CA ALA A 33 -12.59 2.69 -18.63
C ALA A 33 -12.64 4.00 -19.41
N ALA A 34 -11.50 4.66 -19.62
CA ALA A 34 -11.41 5.86 -20.43
C ALA A 34 -11.82 5.60 -21.88
N TRP A 35 -11.33 4.51 -22.48
CA TRP A 35 -11.70 4.13 -23.85
C TRP A 35 -13.21 3.95 -24.00
N LEU A 36 -13.81 3.07 -23.18
CA LEU A 36 -15.25 2.79 -23.23
C LEU A 36 -16.09 4.01 -22.85
N GLY A 37 -15.59 4.81 -21.91
CA GLY A 37 -16.19 6.06 -21.49
C GLY A 37 -16.27 7.07 -22.63
N ILE A 38 -15.15 7.31 -23.32
CA ILE A 38 -15.06 8.22 -24.47
C ILE A 38 -15.94 7.71 -25.61
N ASP A 39 -15.86 6.42 -25.92
CA ASP A 39 -16.70 5.80 -26.95
C ASP A 39 -18.19 6.04 -26.68
N ALA A 40 -18.65 5.76 -25.45
CA ALA A 40 -20.05 5.96 -25.08
C ALA A 40 -20.46 7.44 -25.00
N LEU A 41 -19.53 8.36 -24.73
CA LEU A 41 -19.80 9.80 -24.76
C LEU A 41 -19.94 10.33 -26.19
N VAL A 42 -19.11 9.85 -27.12
CA VAL A 42 -19.11 10.26 -28.53
C VAL A 42 -20.25 9.59 -29.29
N ASN A 43 -20.37 8.27 -29.17
CA ASN A 43 -21.28 7.44 -29.95
C ASN A 43 -22.63 7.20 -29.26
N GLY A 44 -22.70 7.33 -27.93
CA GLY A 44 -23.95 7.16 -27.19
C GLY A 44 -24.91 8.34 -27.38
N SER A 45 -26.17 8.15 -26.99
CA SER A 45 -27.21 9.18 -27.02
C SER A 45 -27.99 9.25 -25.70
N GLY A 46 -28.51 10.44 -25.38
CA GLY A 46 -29.38 10.70 -24.22
C GLY A 46 -28.90 10.05 -22.92
N ARG A 47 -29.66 9.04 -22.46
CA ARG A 47 -29.44 8.30 -21.20
C ARG A 47 -28.09 7.59 -21.16
N THR A 48 -27.60 7.06 -22.29
CA THR A 48 -26.32 6.34 -22.34
C THR A 48 -25.16 7.27 -21.95
N ARG A 49 -25.15 8.53 -22.43
CA ARG A 49 -24.11 9.49 -22.06
C ARG A 49 -24.11 9.81 -20.56
N LEU A 50 -25.30 10.01 -19.98
CA LEU A 50 -25.44 10.29 -18.55
C LEU A 50 -24.97 9.10 -17.69
N LEU A 51 -25.34 7.87 -18.09
CA LEU A 51 -24.88 6.65 -17.43
C LEU A 51 -23.36 6.52 -17.53
N SER A 52 -22.75 6.81 -18.68
CA SER A 52 -21.30 6.75 -18.85
C SER A 52 -20.57 7.74 -17.95
N VAL A 53 -21.03 9.00 -17.86
CA VAL A 53 -20.44 9.98 -16.93
C VAL A 53 -20.56 9.50 -15.48
N ALA A 54 -21.75 9.07 -15.06
CA ALA A 54 -21.98 8.59 -13.71
C ALA A 54 -21.12 7.35 -13.38
N ALA A 55 -21.00 6.42 -14.32
CA ALA A 55 -20.16 5.24 -14.22
C ALA A 55 -18.67 5.60 -14.10
N LEU A 56 -18.17 6.49 -14.94
CA LEU A 56 -16.77 6.94 -14.87
C LEU A 56 -16.47 7.64 -13.54
N LEU A 57 -17.37 8.52 -13.08
CA LEU A 57 -17.23 9.22 -11.80
C LEU A 57 -17.20 8.24 -10.62
N CYS A 58 -17.92 7.12 -10.73
CA CYS A 58 -17.91 6.05 -9.73
C CYS A 58 -16.66 5.17 -9.81
N VAL A 59 -16.37 4.64 -11.00
CA VAL A 59 -15.41 3.56 -11.20
C VAL A 59 -13.96 4.04 -11.20
N VAL A 60 -13.66 5.20 -11.80
CA VAL A 60 -12.29 5.71 -11.90
C VAL A 60 -11.65 5.92 -10.52
N PRO A 61 -12.27 6.65 -9.56
CA PRO A 61 -11.70 6.81 -8.23
C PRO A 61 -11.51 5.48 -7.51
N LEU A 62 -12.43 4.53 -7.67
CA LEU A 62 -12.35 3.21 -7.03
C LEU A 62 -11.18 2.40 -7.59
N ILE A 63 -11.02 2.33 -8.92
CA ILE A 63 -9.85 1.69 -9.52
C ILE A 63 -8.58 2.33 -8.96
N THR A 64 -8.44 3.65 -9.06
CA THR A 64 -7.28 4.38 -8.54
C THR A 64 -7.01 4.07 -7.07
N ALA A 65 -8.04 4.05 -6.22
CA ALA A 65 -7.93 3.80 -4.79
C ALA A 65 -7.42 2.39 -4.46
N PHE A 66 -7.87 1.38 -5.20
CA PHE A 66 -7.53 -0.02 -4.92
C PHE A 66 -6.28 -0.51 -5.65
N THR A 67 -5.84 0.16 -6.73
CA THR A 67 -4.74 -0.34 -7.55
C THR A 67 -3.52 0.59 -7.57
N VAL A 68 -3.73 1.90 -7.74
CA VAL A 68 -2.63 2.86 -7.95
C VAL A 68 -2.21 3.56 -6.66
N ARG A 69 -3.19 3.91 -5.81
CA ARG A 69 -3.00 4.65 -4.56
C ARG A 69 -2.28 3.88 -3.45
N PRO A 70 -2.48 2.55 -3.27
CA PRO A 70 -1.90 1.85 -2.12
C PRO A 70 -0.38 1.89 -2.13
N ALA A 71 0.20 2.47 -1.09
CA ALA A 71 1.64 2.56 -0.89
C ALA A 71 1.99 2.69 0.59
N VAL A 72 3.10 2.09 1.01
CA VAL A 72 3.65 2.28 2.36
C VAL A 72 5.01 2.96 2.22
N TYR A 73 5.18 4.08 2.91
CA TYR A 73 6.42 4.84 2.94
C TYR A 73 7.01 4.71 4.34
N ALA A 74 8.23 4.20 4.42
CA ALA A 74 8.99 4.15 5.65
C ALA A 74 10.11 5.20 5.58
N SER A 75 9.99 6.23 6.40
CA SER A 75 11.00 7.27 6.59
C SER A 75 11.79 7.01 7.88
N GLU A 76 12.80 7.83 8.17
CA GLU A 76 13.52 7.75 9.46
C GLU A 76 12.60 8.05 10.66
N ASP A 77 11.61 8.92 10.50
CA ASP A 77 10.82 9.42 11.63
C ASP A 77 9.46 8.70 11.77
N ARG A 78 8.90 8.22 10.66
CA ARG A 78 7.52 7.74 10.61
C ARG A 78 7.25 6.72 9.51
N LEU A 79 6.22 5.93 9.75
CA LEU A 79 5.58 5.05 8.80
C LEU A 79 4.30 5.71 8.25
N ARG A 80 4.24 5.94 6.93
CA ARG A 80 3.04 6.47 6.27
C ARG A 80 2.40 5.40 5.40
N ILE A 81 1.18 5.01 5.76
CA ILE A 81 0.39 3.97 5.10
C ILE A 81 -0.72 4.63 4.29
N ARG A 82 -0.62 4.60 2.96
CA ARG A 82 -1.71 4.99 2.05
C ARG A 82 -2.52 3.75 1.71
N ASN A 83 -3.73 3.69 2.22
CA ASN A 83 -4.75 2.70 1.90
C ASN A 83 -5.79 3.30 0.95
N PRO A 84 -6.75 2.53 0.40
CA PRO A 84 -7.68 3.05 -0.61
C PRO A 84 -8.41 4.33 -0.19
N PHE A 85 -8.96 4.36 1.02
CA PHE A 85 -9.80 5.47 1.50
C PHE A 85 -9.18 6.30 2.63
N ARG A 86 -7.96 5.97 3.05
CA ARG A 86 -7.31 6.64 4.18
C ARG A 86 -5.79 6.67 4.04
N THR A 87 -5.18 7.67 4.62
CA THR A 87 -3.74 7.77 4.81
C THR A 87 -3.48 7.87 6.30
N ILE A 88 -2.72 6.91 6.81
CA ILE A 88 -2.36 6.81 8.22
C ILE A 88 -0.89 7.17 8.34
N THR A 89 -0.55 8.06 9.26
CA THR A 89 0.83 8.45 9.54
C THR A 89 1.14 8.08 10.99
N LEU A 90 2.11 7.21 11.18
CA LEU A 90 2.51 6.68 12.48
C LEU A 90 3.96 7.07 12.74
N PRO A 91 4.24 8.01 13.66
CA PRO A 91 5.59 8.19 14.19
C PRO A 91 6.11 6.87 14.77
N TRP A 92 7.37 6.52 14.59
CA TRP A 92 7.87 5.19 15.01
C TRP A 92 7.68 4.94 16.51
N ALA A 93 7.71 5.98 17.35
CA ALA A 93 7.48 5.85 18.79
C ALA A 93 6.08 5.32 19.14
N THR A 94 5.10 5.50 18.25
CA THR A 94 3.71 5.01 18.43
C THR A 94 3.55 3.54 18.05
N VAL A 95 4.50 2.99 17.29
CA VAL A 95 4.44 1.61 16.80
C VAL A 95 4.86 0.67 17.91
N GLU A 96 4.00 -0.29 18.23
CA GLU A 96 4.30 -1.38 19.17
C GLU A 96 4.94 -2.55 18.43
N THR A 97 4.31 -3.00 17.34
CA THR A 97 4.82 -4.12 16.55
C THR A 97 4.21 -4.18 15.15
N LEU A 98 4.97 -4.73 14.20
CA LEU A 98 4.48 -5.09 12.86
C LEU A 98 4.39 -6.61 12.72
N ARG A 99 3.26 -7.07 12.17
CA ARG A 99 2.96 -8.50 11.99
C ARG A 99 2.52 -8.78 10.55
N ALA A 100 2.86 -9.97 10.05
CA ALA A 100 2.30 -10.53 8.83
C ALA A 100 1.80 -11.95 9.12
N HIS A 101 0.53 -12.08 9.47
CA HIS A 101 -0.09 -13.37 9.76
C HIS A 101 -0.96 -13.85 8.59
N PHE A 102 -2.08 -13.14 8.35
CA PHE A 102 -2.91 -13.30 7.15
C PHE A 102 -2.94 -12.02 6.30
N SER A 103 -2.61 -10.88 6.90
CA SER A 103 -2.45 -9.57 6.30
C SER A 103 -1.27 -8.89 6.99
N SER A 104 -0.62 -7.93 6.32
CA SER A 104 0.41 -7.08 6.89
C SER A 104 -0.25 -6.01 7.75
N GLU A 105 0.05 -5.96 9.03
CA GLU A 105 -0.64 -5.13 10.01
C GLU A 105 0.36 -4.48 10.97
N VAL A 106 0.08 -3.23 11.37
CA VAL A 106 0.79 -2.52 12.42
C VAL A 106 -0.13 -2.34 13.61
N LEU A 107 0.41 -2.62 14.79
CA LEU A 107 -0.22 -2.37 16.08
C LEU A 107 0.48 -1.18 16.71
N THR A 108 -0.30 -0.25 17.22
CA THR A 108 0.18 0.92 17.95
C THR A 108 0.07 0.68 19.46
N LYS A 109 0.90 1.38 20.24
CA LYS A 109 0.98 1.22 21.71
C LYS A 109 -0.32 1.57 22.44
N ASP A 110 -1.21 2.33 21.81
CA ASP A 110 -2.56 2.65 22.28
C ASP A 110 -3.59 1.56 21.96
N GLY A 111 -3.16 0.44 21.36
CA GLY A 111 -3.99 -0.70 21.00
C GLY A 111 -4.70 -0.59 19.65
N ALA A 112 -4.51 0.51 18.90
CA ALA A 112 -5.08 0.62 17.56
C ALA A 112 -4.35 -0.29 16.56
N LYS A 113 -5.07 -0.66 15.50
CA LYS A 113 -4.60 -1.62 14.49
C LYS A 113 -4.87 -1.11 13.09
N PHE A 114 -3.83 -1.09 12.27
CA PHE A 114 -3.94 -0.65 10.88
C PHE A 114 -3.39 -1.70 9.91
N GLN A 115 -4.15 -1.95 8.84
CA GLN A 115 -3.72 -2.83 7.75
C GLN A 115 -2.85 -2.09 6.73
N LEU A 116 -1.83 -2.76 6.21
CA LEU A 116 -0.93 -2.29 5.16
C LEU A 116 -1.31 -2.98 3.84
N TRP A 117 -2.18 -2.34 3.05
CA TRP A 117 -2.67 -2.94 1.79
C TRP A 117 -1.61 -3.08 0.70
N ALA A 118 -0.58 -2.23 0.73
CA ALA A 118 0.44 -2.18 -0.30
C ALA A 118 1.57 -3.20 -0.11
N VAL A 119 1.68 -3.81 1.07
CA VAL A 119 2.68 -4.82 1.38
C VAL A 119 2.04 -6.19 1.12
N PRO A 120 2.38 -6.86 0.02
CA PRO A 120 1.78 -8.16 -0.28
C PRO A 120 2.24 -9.19 0.75
N VAL A 121 1.29 -9.86 1.39
CA VAL A 121 1.55 -11.15 2.05
C VAL A 121 1.74 -12.18 0.94
N SER A 122 2.98 -12.54 0.66
CA SER A 122 3.27 -13.39 -0.49
C SER A 122 2.97 -14.86 -0.20
N ILE A 123 1.69 -15.27 -0.19
CA ILE A 123 1.27 -16.69 -0.08
C ILE A 123 1.88 -17.52 -1.22
N ARG A 124 1.95 -16.95 -2.44
CA ARG A 124 2.55 -17.60 -3.61
C ARG A 124 4.07 -17.71 -3.52
N ALA A 125 4.74 -16.73 -2.91
CA ALA A 125 6.19 -16.84 -2.69
C ALA A 125 6.48 -17.78 -1.52
N ARG A 126 5.64 -17.84 -0.48
CA ARG A 126 5.71 -18.85 0.59
C ARG A 126 5.55 -20.26 0.02
N ASN A 127 4.58 -20.49 -0.86
CA ASN A 127 4.41 -21.78 -1.55
C ASN A 127 5.58 -22.11 -2.49
N ARG A 128 6.21 -21.10 -3.12
CA ARG A 128 7.41 -21.28 -3.96
C ARG A 128 8.63 -21.61 -3.12
N ALA A 129 8.85 -20.89 -2.01
CA ALA A 129 9.93 -21.12 -1.06
C ALA A 129 9.80 -22.49 -0.37
N ASN A 130 8.59 -22.91 0.00
CA ASN A 130 8.36 -24.24 0.58
C ASN A 130 8.63 -25.37 -0.43
N ARG A 131 8.34 -25.16 -1.72
CA ARG A 131 8.70 -26.09 -2.80
C ARG A 131 10.20 -26.13 -3.08
N GLN A 132 10.92 -25.02 -2.90
CA GLN A 132 12.38 -24.98 -3.03
C GLN A 132 13.05 -25.65 -1.83
N ALA A 133 12.59 -25.38 -0.60
CA ALA A 133 13.07 -26.06 0.61
C ALA A 133 12.85 -27.59 0.56
N ALA A 134 11.70 -28.04 0.02
CA ALA A 134 11.43 -29.46 -0.18
C ALA A 134 12.33 -30.12 -1.26
N LYS A 135 12.86 -29.34 -2.20
CA LYS A 135 13.82 -29.82 -3.21
C LYS A 135 15.25 -29.84 -2.66
N SER A 136 15.62 -28.89 -1.82
CA SER A 136 16.92 -28.86 -1.13
C SER A 136 17.03 -29.97 -0.07
N GLY A 137 15.94 -30.29 0.63
CA GLY A 137 15.90 -31.40 1.59
C GLY A 137 16.03 -32.81 0.99
N ALA A 138 16.03 -32.95 -0.35
CA ALA A 138 16.24 -34.23 -1.03
C ALA A 138 17.70 -34.47 -1.48
N HIS A 139 18.61 -33.52 -1.24
CA HIS A 139 20.02 -33.64 -1.66
C HIS A 139 21.07 -33.62 -0.54
N ASP A 140 20.71 -33.33 0.70
CA ASP A 140 21.71 -33.20 1.77
C ASP A 140 21.66 -34.36 2.77
N ALA A 141 22.31 -35.46 2.39
CA ALA A 141 22.78 -36.50 3.30
C ALA A 141 24.29 -36.34 3.54
N HIS A 142 24.75 -35.19 4.05
CA HIS A 142 26.08 -35.04 4.69
C HIS A 142 26.11 -33.85 5.66
N PRO A 143 26.57 -34.01 6.92
CA PRO A 143 26.63 -32.91 7.87
C PRO A 143 28.00 -32.23 7.79
N VAL A 144 28.06 -31.03 7.24
CA VAL A 144 29.18 -30.10 7.50
C VAL A 144 28.59 -28.76 7.90
N ALA A 145 28.89 -28.35 9.12
CA ALA A 145 28.51 -27.08 9.69
C ALA A 145 29.14 -25.93 8.88
N ALA A 146 28.30 -25.12 8.24
CA ALA A 146 28.67 -23.81 7.73
C ALA A 146 27.61 -22.80 8.19
N ALA A 147 28.02 -21.95 9.12
CA ALA A 147 27.27 -20.81 9.60
C ALA A 147 26.99 -19.83 8.44
N GLY A 148 25.74 -19.34 8.33
CA GLY A 148 25.48 -18.09 7.62
C GLY A 148 24.25 -18.01 6.71
N ASP A 149 23.55 -19.10 6.40
CA ASP A 149 22.45 -19.02 5.45
C ASP A 149 21.11 -18.78 6.16
N LYS A 150 20.70 -17.51 6.28
CA LYS A 150 19.35 -17.17 6.72
C LYS A 150 18.36 -17.82 5.72
N PRO A 151 17.37 -18.62 6.16
CA PRO A 151 16.43 -19.27 5.26
C PRO A 151 15.85 -18.24 4.29
N HIS A 152 15.82 -18.58 2.99
CA HIS A 152 15.26 -17.73 1.93
C HIS A 152 13.77 -17.47 2.20
N ARG A 153 13.48 -16.48 3.04
CA ARG A 153 12.13 -16.10 3.50
C ARG A 153 11.35 -15.48 2.35
N ALA A 154 10.04 -15.58 2.45
CA ALA A 154 9.14 -14.98 1.47
C ALA A 154 9.35 -13.44 1.45
N PRO A 155 9.41 -12.78 0.27
CA PRO A 155 9.67 -11.34 0.18
C PRO A 155 8.74 -10.44 1.01
N GLY A 156 7.49 -10.87 1.24
CA GLY A 156 6.56 -10.14 2.12
C GLY A 156 6.96 -10.17 3.60
N ASP A 157 7.56 -11.26 4.08
CA ASP A 157 8.03 -11.40 5.46
C ASP A 157 9.31 -10.59 5.67
N GLN A 158 10.19 -10.54 4.66
CA GLN A 158 11.37 -9.66 4.67
C GLN A 158 10.99 -8.18 4.76
N ASN A 159 9.99 -7.71 4.01
CA ASN A 159 9.54 -6.31 4.10
C ASN A 159 9.04 -5.94 5.51
N ILE A 160 8.42 -6.88 6.23
CA ILE A 160 7.92 -6.63 7.59
C ILE A 160 9.04 -6.67 8.61
N ASP A 161 10.01 -7.55 8.44
CA ASP A 161 11.23 -7.58 9.26
C ASP A 161 12.03 -6.27 9.07
N ASP A 162 12.20 -5.80 7.82
CA ASP A 162 12.82 -4.50 7.51
C ASP A 162 12.11 -3.33 8.21
N LEU A 163 10.77 -3.33 8.17
CA LEU A 163 9.97 -2.29 8.84
C LEU A 163 10.09 -2.37 10.36
N ARG A 164 10.22 -3.57 10.93
CA ARG A 164 10.45 -3.75 12.37
C ARG A 164 11.82 -3.22 12.78
N GLU A 165 12.87 -3.53 12.01
CA GLU A 165 14.22 -3.01 12.25
C GLU A 165 14.27 -1.48 12.13
N LEU A 166 13.51 -0.89 11.21
CA LEU A 166 13.38 0.57 11.11
C LEU A 166 12.64 1.16 12.32
N ALA A 167 11.58 0.51 12.80
CA ALA A 167 10.85 0.96 13.99
C ALA A 167 11.74 0.93 15.24
N GLU A 168 12.44 -0.19 15.49
CA GLU A 168 13.31 -0.37 16.65
C GLU A 168 14.47 0.63 16.66
N ARG A 169 15.12 0.88 15.51
CA ARG A 169 16.25 1.81 15.42
C ARG A 169 15.86 3.27 15.61
N ASN A 170 14.64 3.65 15.23
CA ASN A 170 14.26 5.06 15.12
C ASN A 170 13.23 5.49 16.17
N ALA A 171 12.69 4.59 16.99
CA ALA A 171 11.63 4.89 17.95
C ALA A 171 11.99 6.00 18.95
N ASP A 172 13.25 6.13 19.33
CA ASP A 172 13.71 7.11 20.32
C ASP A 172 14.09 8.47 19.72
N ARG A 173 14.02 8.62 18.39
CA ARG A 173 14.32 9.90 17.74
C ARG A 173 13.27 10.93 18.12
N GLU A 174 13.70 12.18 18.31
CA GLU A 174 12.78 13.30 18.58
C GLU A 174 11.75 13.48 17.46
N GLY A 175 12.18 13.35 16.19
CA GLY A 175 11.31 13.41 15.02
C GLY A 175 10.31 12.25 14.91
N ALA A 176 10.59 11.13 15.60
CA ALA A 176 9.74 9.94 15.61
C ALA A 176 8.69 9.93 16.73
N GLN A 177 8.60 11.02 17.50
CA GLN A 177 7.58 11.23 18.52
C GLN A 177 6.31 11.87 17.92
N GLY A 178 5.22 11.82 18.70
CA GLY A 178 3.96 12.47 18.35
C GLY A 178 2.79 11.49 18.18
N PRO A 179 1.57 12.00 17.95
CA PRO A 179 0.38 11.17 17.83
C PRO A 179 0.28 10.49 16.46
N ALA A 180 -0.42 9.36 16.41
CA ALA A 180 -0.87 8.76 15.16
C ALA A 180 -1.91 9.66 14.48
N GLU A 181 -1.74 9.92 13.17
CA GLU A 181 -2.69 10.71 12.38
C GLU A 181 -3.41 9.83 11.35
N VAL A 182 -4.72 10.04 11.19
CA VAL A 182 -5.53 9.38 10.15
C VAL A 182 -6.25 10.44 9.33
N LYS A 183 -6.00 10.44 8.01
CA LYS A 183 -6.62 11.36 7.05
C LYS A 183 -7.45 10.59 6.04
N TRP A 184 -8.71 10.98 5.87
CA TRP A 184 -9.62 10.36 4.89
C TRP A 184 -9.33 10.90 3.48
N ALA A 185 -9.50 10.01 2.50
CA ALA A 185 -9.30 10.30 1.08
C ALA A 185 -10.59 10.85 0.45
N TYR A 186 -11.03 12.04 0.84
CA TYR A 186 -12.27 12.62 0.31
C TYR A 186 -12.22 12.85 -1.21
N GLU A 187 -11.01 13.02 -1.77
CA GLU A 187 -10.77 13.09 -3.21
C GLU A 187 -11.15 11.79 -3.95
N ILE A 188 -11.20 10.66 -3.25
CA ILE A 188 -11.66 9.37 -3.77
C ILE A 188 -13.14 9.15 -3.42
N ILE A 189 -13.48 9.37 -2.15
CA ILE A 189 -14.79 9.02 -1.61
C ILE A 189 -15.88 9.87 -2.24
N ALA A 190 -15.69 11.18 -2.33
CA ALA A 190 -16.74 12.08 -2.79
C ALA A 190 -17.13 11.83 -4.26
N PRO A 191 -16.20 11.75 -5.23
CA PRO A 191 -16.58 11.46 -6.62
C PRO A 191 -17.20 10.06 -6.77
N ALA A 192 -16.66 9.06 -6.05
CA ALA A 192 -17.21 7.71 -6.08
C ALA A 192 -18.67 7.66 -5.60
N LEU A 193 -18.97 8.34 -4.49
CA LEU A 193 -20.33 8.44 -3.95
C LEU A 193 -21.27 9.22 -4.87
N VAL A 194 -20.82 10.34 -5.44
CA VAL A 194 -21.62 11.11 -6.40
C VAL A 194 -21.96 10.26 -7.62
N GLY A 195 -20.99 9.51 -8.15
CA GLY A 195 -21.19 8.63 -9.30
C GLY A 195 -22.16 7.49 -8.98
N ALA A 196 -22.01 6.86 -7.81
CA ALA A 196 -22.90 5.80 -7.35
C ALA A 196 -24.34 6.29 -7.17
N LEU A 197 -24.53 7.47 -6.56
CA LEU A 197 -25.85 8.07 -6.39
C LEU A 197 -26.48 8.45 -7.73
N ALA A 198 -25.70 9.04 -8.64
CA ALA A 198 -26.18 9.37 -9.98
C ALA A 198 -26.63 8.12 -10.75
N LEU A 199 -25.87 7.02 -10.68
CA LEU A 199 -26.27 5.73 -11.26
C LEU A 199 -27.56 5.20 -10.64
N LEU A 200 -27.70 5.28 -9.31
CA LEU A 200 -28.90 4.82 -8.61
C LEU A 200 -30.14 5.62 -9.03
N VAL A 201 -30.03 6.95 -9.08
CA VAL A 201 -31.14 7.81 -9.55
C VAL A 201 -31.49 7.49 -10.99
N LEU A 202 -30.50 7.38 -11.88
CA LEU A 202 -30.72 7.03 -13.28
C LEU A 202 -31.27 5.61 -13.45
N ALA A 203 -31.07 4.68 -12.52
CA ALA A 203 -31.65 3.34 -12.59
C ALA A 203 -33.11 3.31 -12.14
N LEU A 204 -33.51 4.23 -11.26
CA LEU A 204 -34.86 4.30 -10.68
C LEU A 204 -35.84 5.15 -11.48
N VAL A 205 -35.34 6.03 -12.35
CA VAL A 205 -36.11 6.86 -13.28
C VAL A 205 -36.11 6.23 -14.66
#